data_AF-A0A2P4TDE4-F1
#
_entry.id   AF-A0A2P4TDE4-F1
#
_cell.length_a   1.000
_cell.length_b   1.000
_cell.length_c   1.000
_cell.angle_alpha   90.00
_cell.angle_beta   90.00
_cell.angle_gamma   90.00
#
_symmetry.space_group_name_H-M   'P 1'
#
loop_
_entity.id
_entity.type
_entity.pdbx_description
1 polymer ?
#
loop_
_entity_poly.entity_id
_entity_poly.type
_entity_poly.pdbx_seq_one_letter_code
_entity_poly.pdbx_strand_id
1 'polypeptide(L)'
;MPWTPYRTDTLIEYASLEDFQNGRQQTTYKLPNRVDGTGFVVYDGAVFFNKERTRNIVKFDLRTRIKSGEAIINYANYHDTSPYRWGGKTDIDLAVDENGLWVIYATEQNNGMIVISQLNPYTLRFEATWETTYDKRAASNAFMICGVLYVVRSVYQDNESETGRNAIDYIYNTRLSRGEHVDVPFPNQYQYIAAVDYNPRDNQLYVWNNNFILRYSLEFGPPDPAQVPTTAVTITSSAELYKTTASTTSTTSQKGPIRSGENAASLANELAKHTKGPVFAGDVSSSVRLMEQLVDILDAQLQELRPSEKDSAGRSYNK
;
A
#
# COMPACT_ATOMS: atom_id res chain seq x y z
N MET A 1 -15.37 -6.15 -4.69
CA MET A 1 -16.85 -6.06 -4.81
C MET A 1 -17.16 -5.19 -6.02
N PRO A 2 -17.66 -5.75 -7.14
CA PRO A 2 -17.93 -4.94 -8.32
C PRO A 2 -19.02 -3.88 -8.07
N TRP A 3 -18.78 -2.63 -8.47
CA TRP A 3 -19.77 -1.57 -8.35
C TRP A 3 -20.82 -1.67 -9.47
N THR A 4 -22.10 -1.77 -9.10
CA THR A 4 -23.23 -1.62 -10.04
C THR A 4 -24.25 -0.66 -9.41
N PRO A 5 -24.50 0.52 -10.01
CA PRO A 5 -25.41 1.51 -9.44
C PRO A 5 -26.76 0.91 -9.01
N TYR A 6 -27.12 1.18 -7.76
CA TYR A 6 -28.36 0.71 -7.13
C TYR A 6 -28.53 -0.81 -7.12
N ARG A 7 -27.50 -1.61 -7.39
CA ARG A 7 -27.57 -3.09 -7.47
C ARG A 7 -26.44 -3.81 -6.74
N THR A 8 -25.45 -3.09 -6.22
CA THR A 8 -24.36 -3.67 -5.43
C THR A 8 -24.88 -4.22 -4.10
N ASP A 9 -24.95 -5.55 -3.97
CA ASP A 9 -25.38 -6.21 -2.73
C ASP A 9 -24.74 -7.60 -2.52
N THR A 10 -23.64 -7.89 -3.23
CA THR A 10 -22.90 -9.15 -3.14
C THR A 10 -21.41 -8.92 -2.96
N LEU A 11 -20.78 -9.73 -2.10
CA LEU A 11 -19.33 -9.86 -1.99
C LEU A 11 -18.91 -11.23 -2.51
N ILE A 12 -17.89 -11.27 -3.36
CA ILE A 12 -17.35 -12.51 -3.94
C ILE A 12 -15.97 -12.75 -3.35
N GLU A 13 -15.74 -13.96 -2.84
CA GLU A 13 -14.47 -14.42 -2.30
C GLU A 13 -13.84 -15.45 -3.26
N TYR A 14 -12.52 -15.40 -3.34
CA TYR A 14 -11.69 -16.27 -4.15
C TYR A 14 -10.62 -16.89 -3.25
N ALA A 15 -10.40 -18.21 -3.39
CA ALA A 15 -9.46 -18.95 -2.54
C ALA A 15 -8.00 -18.61 -2.87
N SER A 16 -7.73 -18.20 -4.11
CA SER A 16 -6.40 -17.91 -4.60
C SER A 16 -6.42 -16.82 -5.69
N LEU A 17 -5.25 -16.24 -5.97
CA LEU A 17 -5.08 -15.31 -7.08
C LEU A 17 -5.36 -15.98 -8.43
N GLU A 18 -4.99 -17.26 -8.57
CA GLU A 18 -5.22 -18.03 -9.79
C GLU A 18 -6.72 -18.23 -10.03
N ASP A 19 -7.48 -18.53 -8.98
CA ASP A 19 -8.93 -18.65 -9.05
C ASP A 19 -9.59 -17.31 -9.37
N PHE A 20 -9.07 -16.21 -8.81
CA PHE A 20 -9.51 -14.86 -9.17
C PHE A 20 -9.31 -14.56 -10.65
N GLN A 21 -8.12 -14.82 -11.19
CA GLN A 21 -7.79 -14.61 -12.61
C GLN A 21 -8.65 -15.46 -13.55
N ASN A 22 -8.99 -16.67 -13.15
CA ASN A 22 -9.80 -17.59 -13.94
C ASN A 22 -11.31 -17.45 -13.67
N GLY A 23 -11.74 -16.52 -12.81
CA GLY A 23 -13.15 -16.32 -12.46
C GLY A 23 -13.78 -17.47 -11.65
N ARG A 24 -12.97 -18.31 -11.00
CA ARG A 24 -13.43 -19.43 -10.16
C ARG A 24 -13.74 -18.95 -8.75
N GLN A 25 -15.01 -18.66 -8.49
CA GLN A 25 -15.45 -18.13 -7.20
C GLN A 25 -15.44 -19.23 -6.12
N GLN A 26 -14.89 -18.93 -4.94
CA GLN A 26 -14.97 -19.85 -3.80
C GLN A 26 -16.34 -19.76 -3.11
N THR A 27 -16.77 -18.52 -2.84
CA THR A 27 -18.08 -18.28 -2.24
C THR A 27 -18.59 -16.89 -2.56
N THR A 28 -19.91 -16.73 -2.46
CA THR A 28 -20.60 -15.45 -2.68
C THR A 28 -21.48 -15.17 -1.47
N TYR A 29 -21.25 -14.00 -0.88
CA TYR A 29 -22.01 -13.49 0.26
C TYR A 29 -23.09 -12.53 -0.23
N LYS A 30 -24.34 -12.83 0.11
CA LYS A 30 -25.43 -11.88 -0.04
C LYS A 30 -25.43 -10.94 1.15
N LEU A 31 -25.24 -9.64 0.90
CA LEU A 31 -25.21 -8.62 1.94
C LEU A 31 -26.63 -8.29 2.40
N PRO A 32 -26.82 -7.92 3.68
CA PRO A 32 -28.14 -7.59 4.24
C PRO A 32 -28.71 -6.27 3.70
N ASN A 33 -27.85 -5.42 3.13
CA ASN A 33 -28.20 -4.12 2.59
C ASN A 33 -27.42 -3.89 1.29
N ARG A 34 -27.97 -3.06 0.40
CA ARG A 34 -27.23 -2.53 -0.75
C ARG A 34 -26.06 -1.66 -0.26
N VAL A 35 -25.03 -1.58 -1.08
CA VAL A 35 -23.79 -0.84 -0.82
C VAL A 35 -23.80 0.42 -1.67
N ASP A 36 -23.31 1.53 -1.12
CA ASP A 36 -22.95 2.72 -1.88
C ASP A 36 -21.42 2.76 -2.05
N GLY A 37 -20.96 3.08 -3.27
CA GLY A 37 -19.56 3.29 -3.57
C GLY A 37 -18.70 2.04 -3.66
N THR A 38 -17.40 2.27 -3.64
CA THR A 38 -16.33 1.27 -3.78
C THR A 38 -15.48 1.11 -2.51
N GLY A 39 -15.76 1.87 -1.46
CA GLY A 39 -14.93 1.96 -0.26
C GLY A 39 -15.21 0.90 0.80
N PHE A 40 -15.33 -0.37 0.39
CA PHE A 40 -15.52 -1.48 1.32
C PHE A 40 -14.15 -2.04 1.74
N VAL A 41 -14.04 -2.56 2.97
CA VAL A 41 -12.83 -3.27 3.42
C VAL A 41 -13.21 -4.58 4.11
N VAL A 42 -12.28 -5.53 4.12
CA VAL A 42 -12.38 -6.74 4.94
C VAL A 42 -11.32 -6.67 6.03
N TYR A 43 -11.75 -6.76 7.28
CA TYR A 43 -10.90 -6.71 8.46
C TYR A 43 -11.32 -7.79 9.45
N ASP A 44 -10.37 -8.63 9.86
CA ASP A 44 -10.56 -9.68 10.86
C ASP A 44 -11.81 -10.57 10.63
N GLY A 45 -11.99 -11.02 9.38
CA GLY A 45 -13.10 -11.91 9.00
C GLY A 45 -14.47 -11.24 8.89
N ALA A 46 -14.55 -9.91 8.97
CA ALA A 46 -15.75 -9.14 8.72
C ALA A 46 -15.57 -8.15 7.57
N VAL A 47 -16.61 -7.96 6.76
CA VAL A 47 -16.67 -6.89 5.77
C VAL A 47 -17.33 -5.66 6.38
N PHE A 48 -16.75 -4.50 6.12
CA PHE A 48 -17.26 -3.19 6.47
C PHE A 48 -17.60 -2.45 5.17
N PHE A 49 -18.78 -1.85 5.11
CA PHE A 49 -19.22 -1.13 3.90
C PHE A 49 -20.21 -0.01 4.23
N ASN A 50 -20.26 1.01 3.36
CA ASN A 50 -21.28 2.05 3.45
C ASN A 50 -22.63 1.53 2.94
N LYS A 51 -23.64 1.57 3.79
CA LYS A 51 -25.02 1.18 3.44
C LYS A 51 -25.66 2.24 2.55
N GLU A 52 -26.27 1.79 1.46
CA GLU A 52 -26.90 2.63 0.44
C GLU A 52 -27.82 3.71 1.06
N ARG A 53 -27.67 4.96 0.58
CA ARG A 53 -28.46 6.14 1.00
C ARG A 53 -28.39 6.42 2.50
N THR A 54 -27.28 6.06 3.14
CA THR A 54 -27.05 6.39 4.55
C THR A 54 -25.60 6.81 4.80
N ARG A 55 -25.38 7.46 5.93
CA ARG A 55 -24.05 7.71 6.49
C ARG A 55 -23.59 6.61 7.46
N ASN A 56 -24.05 5.39 7.23
CA ASN A 56 -23.84 4.29 8.16
C ASN A 56 -22.82 3.29 7.59
N ILE A 57 -21.96 2.78 8.48
CA ILE A 57 -21.06 1.65 8.21
C ILE A 57 -21.71 0.40 8.77
N VAL A 58 -21.90 -0.61 7.93
CA VAL A 58 -22.38 -1.92 8.35
C VAL A 58 -21.19 -2.85 8.53
N LYS A 59 -21.16 -3.59 9.65
CA LYS A 59 -20.26 -4.71 9.88
C LYS A 59 -20.99 -6.01 9.63
N PHE A 60 -20.47 -6.85 8.74
CA PHE A 60 -21.03 -8.16 8.41
C PHE A 60 -19.96 -9.24 8.59
N ASP A 61 -20.21 -10.20 9.47
CA ASP A 61 -19.29 -11.29 9.77
C ASP A 61 -19.38 -12.38 8.69
N LEU A 62 -18.27 -12.65 8.00
CA LEU A 62 -18.24 -13.53 6.83
C LEU A 62 -18.40 -15.01 7.19
N ARG A 63 -17.99 -15.40 8.41
CA ARG A 63 -18.09 -16.77 8.89
C ARG A 63 -19.53 -17.15 9.26
N THR A 64 -20.19 -16.30 10.03
CA THR A 64 -21.56 -16.50 10.51
C THR A 64 -22.61 -16.01 9.51
N ARG A 65 -22.21 -15.16 8.56
CA ARG A 65 -23.08 -14.53 7.56
C ARG A 65 -24.18 -13.66 8.18
N ILE A 66 -23.85 -13.01 9.29
CA ILE A 66 -24.77 -12.17 10.06
C ILE A 66 -24.23 -10.74 10.11
N LYS A 67 -25.16 -9.79 10.04
CA LYS A 67 -24.88 -8.39 10.36
C LYS A 67 -24.55 -8.28 11.85
N SER A 68 -23.28 -8.05 12.18
CA SER A 68 -22.79 -7.97 13.55
C SER A 68 -22.80 -6.56 14.12
N GLY A 69 -23.01 -5.53 13.31
CA GLY A 69 -23.28 -4.18 13.81
C GLY A 69 -23.50 -3.11 12.73
N GLU A 70 -23.85 -1.91 13.16
CA GLU A 70 -24.01 -0.72 12.33
C GLU A 70 -23.55 0.51 13.12
N ALA A 71 -22.69 1.34 12.53
CA ALA A 71 -22.20 2.59 13.09
C ALA A 71 -22.75 3.77 12.28
N ILE A 72 -23.15 4.85 12.95
CA ILE A 72 -23.55 6.10 12.27
C ILE A 72 -22.36 7.05 12.31
N ILE A 73 -21.86 7.49 11.16
CA ILE A 73 -20.81 8.52 11.10
C ILE A 73 -21.49 9.87 11.30
N ASN A 74 -21.08 10.63 12.32
CA ASN A 74 -21.68 11.92 12.60
C ASN A 74 -21.41 12.91 11.46
N TYR A 75 -22.47 13.56 11.00
CA TYR A 75 -22.44 14.62 9.98
C TYR A 75 -21.87 14.26 8.60
N ALA A 76 -21.50 13.01 8.35
CA ALA A 76 -20.98 12.61 7.06
C ALA A 76 -22.00 12.84 5.94
N ASN A 77 -21.50 13.42 4.85
CA ASN A 77 -22.16 13.49 3.56
C ASN A 77 -22.19 12.09 2.93
N TYR A 78 -23.25 11.80 2.18
CA TYR A 78 -23.45 10.48 1.57
C TYR A 78 -24.28 10.57 0.29
N HIS A 79 -24.21 9.52 -0.52
CA HIS A 79 -25.03 9.33 -1.72
C HIS A 79 -24.87 10.43 -2.79
N ASP A 80 -23.65 10.57 -3.31
CA ASP A 80 -23.19 11.59 -4.27
C ASP A 80 -23.26 13.04 -3.74
N THR A 81 -23.29 13.23 -2.42
CA THR A 81 -23.17 14.56 -1.81
C THR A 81 -21.71 15.01 -1.72
N SER A 82 -20.77 14.13 -1.38
CA SER A 82 -19.32 14.41 -1.41
C SER A 82 -18.52 13.18 -1.84
N PRO A 83 -18.77 12.65 -3.04
CA PRO A 83 -18.01 11.51 -3.58
C PRO A 83 -16.60 11.96 -3.99
N TYR A 84 -15.75 11.00 -4.33
CA TYR A 84 -14.55 11.28 -5.11
C TYR A 84 -14.90 11.82 -6.51
N ARG A 85 -13.88 12.28 -7.24
CA ARG A 85 -14.01 12.97 -8.53
C ARG A 85 -14.89 12.25 -9.55
N TRP A 86 -14.88 10.92 -9.58
CA TRP A 86 -15.69 10.13 -10.53
C TRP A 86 -17.15 9.93 -10.10
N GLY A 87 -17.53 10.38 -8.90
CA GLY A 87 -18.86 10.17 -8.35
C GLY A 87 -19.02 8.74 -7.82
N GLY A 88 -20.05 8.04 -8.30
CA GLY A 88 -20.23 6.62 -7.99
C GLY A 88 -20.61 6.33 -6.54
N LYS A 89 -21.09 7.32 -5.78
CA LYS A 89 -21.56 7.20 -4.40
C LYS A 89 -20.41 6.82 -3.47
N THR A 90 -19.19 7.25 -3.82
CA THR A 90 -17.94 7.02 -3.08
C THR A 90 -17.74 8.01 -1.94
N ASP A 91 -18.83 8.50 -1.36
CA ASP A 91 -18.82 9.54 -0.33
C ASP A 91 -18.06 9.13 0.93
N ILE A 92 -18.17 7.86 1.28
CA ILE A 92 -17.58 7.27 2.48
C ILE A 92 -16.69 6.12 2.03
N ASP A 93 -15.43 6.19 2.43
CA ASP A 93 -14.39 5.26 2.04
C ASP A 93 -13.71 4.68 3.29
N LEU A 94 -13.63 3.37 3.39
CA LEU A 94 -13.01 2.69 4.53
C LEU A 94 -11.56 2.38 4.18
N ALA A 95 -10.65 2.49 5.15
CA ALA A 95 -9.25 2.15 4.95
C ALA A 95 -8.72 1.33 6.12
N VAL A 96 -7.72 0.49 5.84
CA VAL A 96 -7.03 -0.32 6.85
C VAL A 96 -5.53 -0.04 6.75
N ASP A 97 -4.89 0.21 7.88
CA ASP A 97 -3.45 0.36 7.97
C ASP A 97 -2.91 -0.27 9.27
N GLU A 98 -1.65 0.00 9.59
CA GLU A 98 -0.94 -0.49 10.78
C GLU A 98 -1.60 -0.04 12.10
N ASN A 99 -2.33 1.07 12.09
CA ASN A 99 -3.02 1.65 13.24
C ASN A 99 -4.51 1.23 13.32
N GLY A 100 -5.01 0.44 12.37
CA GLY A 100 -6.34 -0.19 12.44
C GLY A 100 -7.28 0.26 11.33
N LEU A 101 -8.55 0.48 11.68
CA LEU A 101 -9.63 0.77 10.75
C LEU A 101 -9.97 2.27 10.75
N TRP A 102 -10.09 2.82 9.56
CA TRP A 102 -10.33 4.24 9.31
C TRP A 102 -11.54 4.44 8.43
N VAL A 103 -12.14 5.63 8.54
CA VAL A 103 -13.20 6.11 7.66
C VAL A 103 -12.78 7.46 7.11
N ILE A 104 -12.72 7.58 5.79
CA ILE A 104 -12.42 8.78 5.02
C ILE A 104 -13.74 9.27 4.41
N TYR A 105 -14.17 10.46 4.76
CA TYR A 105 -15.45 11.03 4.33
C TYR A 105 -15.35 12.55 4.21
N ALA A 106 -16.46 13.25 4.00
CA ALA A 106 -16.52 14.70 4.08
C ALA A 106 -17.79 15.15 4.80
N THR A 107 -17.80 16.38 5.29
CA THR A 107 -18.94 16.98 6.00
C THR A 107 -19.23 18.35 5.42
N GLU A 108 -20.48 18.80 5.51
CA GLU A 108 -20.84 20.19 5.19
C GLU A 108 -20.15 21.18 6.13
N GLN A 109 -19.96 20.82 7.40
CA GLN A 109 -19.29 21.67 8.40
C GLN A 109 -17.84 21.95 8.04
N ASN A 110 -17.15 20.98 7.42
CA ASN A 110 -15.80 21.14 6.90
C ASN A 110 -15.80 21.56 5.42
N ASN A 111 -16.88 22.19 4.92
CA ASN A 111 -17.02 22.71 3.55
C ASN A 111 -16.73 21.66 2.45
N GLY A 112 -17.11 20.40 2.66
CA GLY A 112 -16.85 19.31 1.71
C GLY A 112 -15.39 18.82 1.68
N MET A 113 -14.52 19.37 2.53
CA MET A 113 -13.15 18.89 2.70
C MET A 113 -13.11 17.57 3.46
N ILE A 114 -12.11 16.75 3.15
CA ILE A 114 -11.94 15.41 3.71
C ILE A 114 -11.86 15.49 5.24
N VAL A 115 -12.58 14.60 5.89
CA VAL A 115 -12.53 14.30 7.32
C VAL A 115 -12.17 12.83 7.45
N ILE A 116 -11.23 12.53 8.34
CA ILE A 116 -10.83 11.16 8.65
C ILE A 116 -11.18 10.85 10.10
N SER A 117 -11.73 9.65 10.34
CA SER A 117 -11.99 9.17 11.70
C SER A 117 -11.47 7.76 11.90
N GLN A 118 -10.92 7.50 13.09
CA GLN A 118 -10.53 6.16 13.51
C GLN A 118 -11.77 5.42 14.05
N LEU A 119 -12.04 4.23 13.53
CA LEU A 119 -13.20 3.42 13.88
C LEU A 119 -12.73 2.14 14.58
N ASN A 120 -13.20 1.92 15.80
CA ASN A 120 -12.94 0.67 16.49
C ASN A 120 -13.68 -0.50 15.79
N PRO A 121 -12.99 -1.51 15.24
CA PRO A 121 -13.64 -2.57 14.45
C PRO A 121 -14.49 -3.52 15.29
N TYR A 122 -14.34 -3.51 16.62
CA TYR A 122 -15.07 -4.40 17.54
C TYR A 122 -16.29 -3.72 18.14
N THR A 123 -16.14 -2.47 18.61
CA THR A 123 -17.22 -1.72 19.27
C THR A 123 -18.01 -0.82 18.33
N LEU A 124 -17.50 -0.58 17.12
CA LEU A 124 -18.06 0.35 16.13
C LEU A 124 -18.19 1.79 16.64
N ARG A 125 -17.30 2.18 17.56
CA ARG A 125 -17.20 3.54 18.07
C ARG A 125 -16.07 4.29 17.37
N PHE A 126 -16.33 5.57 17.10
CA PHE A 126 -15.30 6.49 16.61
C PHE A 126 -14.42 6.93 17.77
N GLU A 127 -13.12 6.76 17.63
CA GLU A 127 -12.14 7.00 18.71
C GLU A 127 -11.50 8.40 18.59
N ALA A 128 -11.31 8.88 17.36
CA ALA A 128 -10.78 10.20 17.07
C ALA A 128 -11.18 10.63 15.65
N THR A 129 -11.22 11.94 15.42
CA THR A 129 -11.62 12.57 14.16
C THR A 129 -10.70 13.74 13.84
N TRP A 130 -10.28 13.87 12.59
CA TRP A 130 -9.43 14.95 12.11
C TRP A 130 -10.03 15.57 10.85
N GLU A 131 -10.08 16.90 10.83
CA GLU A 131 -10.50 17.70 9.69
C GLU A 131 -9.27 18.06 8.86
N THR A 132 -9.34 17.81 7.55
CA THR A 132 -8.30 18.19 6.59
C THR A 132 -8.74 19.43 5.80
N THR A 133 -7.82 20.00 5.01
CA THR A 133 -8.09 21.15 4.15
C THR A 133 -8.19 20.78 2.66
N TYR A 134 -8.43 19.51 2.34
CA TYR A 134 -8.46 19.02 0.96
C TYR A 134 -9.88 18.67 0.53
N ASP A 135 -10.40 19.30 -0.54
CA ASP A 135 -11.73 19.02 -1.09
C ASP A 135 -11.84 17.57 -1.60
N LYS A 136 -12.80 16.82 -1.05
CA LYS A 136 -13.00 15.41 -1.39
C LYS A 136 -13.41 15.21 -2.85
N ARG A 137 -14.17 16.14 -3.44
CA ARG A 137 -14.57 16.06 -4.85
C ARG A 137 -13.40 16.32 -5.81
N ALA A 138 -12.34 16.98 -5.33
CA ALA A 138 -11.12 17.18 -6.08
C ALA A 138 -10.18 15.94 -6.05
N ALA A 139 -10.36 15.05 -5.07
CA ALA A 139 -9.59 13.81 -4.94
C ALA A 139 -10.13 12.72 -5.88
N SER A 140 -9.23 11.99 -6.53
CA SER A 140 -9.58 10.78 -7.28
C SER A 140 -9.84 9.60 -6.36
N ASN A 141 -9.03 9.46 -5.31
CA ASN A 141 -9.16 8.46 -4.25
C ASN A 141 -8.24 8.83 -3.07
N ALA A 142 -8.28 8.09 -1.96
CA ALA A 142 -7.35 8.29 -0.85
C ALA A 142 -7.17 7.01 -0.04
N PHE A 143 -6.02 6.86 0.63
CA PHE A 143 -5.71 5.69 1.46
C PHE A 143 -4.92 6.09 2.71
N MET A 144 -4.83 5.19 3.69
CA MET A 144 -4.10 5.40 4.95
C MET A 144 -2.87 4.49 5.01
N ILE A 145 -1.74 5.02 5.48
CA ILE A 145 -0.56 4.24 5.89
C ILE A 145 0.00 4.84 7.18
N CYS A 146 0.21 4.04 8.22
CA CYS A 146 0.75 4.46 9.52
C CYS A 146 0.02 5.67 10.17
N GLY A 147 -1.28 5.84 9.91
CA GLY A 147 -2.07 6.99 10.37
C GLY A 147 -1.84 8.27 9.57
N VAL A 148 -1.25 8.17 8.38
CA VAL A 148 -1.10 9.27 7.44
C VAL A 148 -2.05 9.03 6.27
N LEU A 149 -2.91 10.00 5.99
CA LEU A 149 -3.76 10.02 4.81
C LEU A 149 -2.92 10.40 3.59
N TYR A 150 -3.08 9.70 2.48
CA TYR A 150 -2.50 10.01 1.18
C TYR A 150 -3.64 10.23 0.18
N VAL A 151 -3.70 11.43 -0.40
CA VAL A 151 -4.77 11.81 -1.33
C VAL A 151 -4.25 11.78 -2.76
N VAL A 152 -4.89 10.95 -3.59
CA VAL A 152 -4.54 10.78 -5.01
C VAL A 152 -5.35 11.77 -5.85
N ARG A 153 -4.66 12.51 -6.72
CA ARG A 153 -5.25 13.32 -7.79
C ARG A 153 -4.78 12.80 -9.14
N SER A 154 -5.72 12.59 -10.05
CA SER A 154 -5.45 11.99 -11.36
C SER A 154 -6.40 12.53 -12.42
N VAL A 155 -5.99 12.45 -13.68
CA VAL A 155 -6.85 12.77 -14.83
C VAL A 155 -7.84 11.65 -15.14
N TYR A 156 -9.03 12.03 -15.61
CA TYR A 156 -10.08 11.11 -16.08
C TYR A 156 -10.34 11.30 -17.58
N GLN A 157 -10.68 10.21 -18.27
CA GLN A 157 -10.83 10.15 -19.74
C GLN A 157 -11.77 11.23 -20.33
N ASP A 158 -12.86 11.57 -19.63
CA ASP A 158 -13.90 12.46 -20.15
C ASP A 158 -13.58 13.95 -19.99
N ASN A 159 -12.44 14.29 -19.37
CA ASN A 159 -12.04 15.67 -19.10
C ASN A 159 -10.95 16.13 -20.08
N GLU A 160 -11.33 16.41 -21.34
CA GLU A 160 -10.43 16.90 -22.41
C GLU A 160 -9.67 18.20 -22.04
N SER A 161 -10.13 18.93 -21.02
CA SER A 161 -9.52 20.17 -20.54
C SER A 161 -8.51 19.99 -19.40
N GLU A 162 -8.36 18.78 -18.84
CA GLU A 162 -7.48 18.56 -17.70
C GLU A 162 -6.02 18.33 -18.13
N THR A 163 -5.19 19.35 -17.92
CA THR A 163 -3.71 19.26 -17.90
C THR A 163 -3.19 18.66 -16.58
N GLY A 164 -4.00 17.86 -15.90
CA GLY A 164 -3.75 17.37 -14.55
C GLY A 164 -2.55 16.42 -14.46
N ARG A 165 -1.78 16.54 -13.39
CA ARG A 165 -0.75 15.56 -13.02
C ARG A 165 -1.40 14.36 -12.33
N ASN A 166 -0.83 13.17 -12.54
CA ASN A 166 -1.21 11.96 -11.80
C ASN A 166 -0.23 11.80 -10.62
N ALA A 167 -0.66 12.22 -9.44
CA ALA A 167 0.19 12.25 -8.25
C ALA A 167 -0.65 12.08 -6.98
N ILE A 168 0.01 11.63 -5.91
CA ILE A 168 -0.42 11.97 -4.56
C ILE A 168 0.04 13.41 -4.34
N ASP A 169 -0.91 14.33 -4.14
CA ASP A 169 -0.63 15.77 -4.06
C ASP A 169 -0.92 16.39 -2.68
N TYR A 170 -1.37 15.57 -1.74
CA TYR A 170 -1.61 15.97 -0.37
C TYR A 170 -1.52 14.78 0.59
N ILE A 171 -0.94 15.03 1.75
CA ILE A 171 -0.93 14.09 2.87
C ILE A 171 -1.42 14.76 4.15
N TYR A 172 -1.98 13.98 5.07
CA TYR A 172 -2.36 14.46 6.39
C TYR A 172 -1.92 13.48 7.48
N ASN A 173 -1.03 13.93 8.37
CA ASN A 173 -0.53 13.13 9.47
C ASN A 173 -1.41 13.32 10.71
N THR A 174 -2.11 12.27 11.13
CA THR A 174 -3.03 12.30 12.28
C THR A 174 -2.33 12.51 13.62
N ARG A 175 -1.07 12.08 13.76
CA ARG A 175 -0.29 12.27 15.00
C ARG A 175 0.13 13.73 15.18
N LEU A 176 0.45 14.39 14.08
CA LEU A 176 0.86 15.80 14.06
C LEU A 176 -0.33 16.75 13.85
N SER A 177 -1.52 16.21 13.54
CA SER A 177 -2.71 16.95 13.12
C SER A 177 -2.39 18.00 12.05
N ARG A 178 -1.57 17.61 11.07
CA ARG A 178 -1.02 18.52 10.06
C ARG A 178 -1.11 17.93 8.66
N GLY A 179 -1.65 18.73 7.76
CA GLY A 179 -1.64 18.47 6.32
C GLY A 179 -0.50 19.19 5.61
N GLU A 180 0.01 18.59 4.54
CA GLU A 180 0.97 19.21 3.65
C GLU A 180 0.80 18.73 2.20
N HIS A 181 1.16 19.60 1.26
CA HIS A 181 1.18 19.26 -0.15
C HIS A 181 2.48 18.56 -0.52
N VAL A 182 2.37 17.51 -1.30
CA VAL A 182 3.49 16.70 -1.80
C VAL A 182 3.37 16.54 -3.31
N ASP A 183 4.38 15.97 -3.97
CA ASP A 183 4.31 15.61 -5.40
C ASP A 183 4.94 14.23 -5.56
N VAL A 184 4.16 13.19 -5.28
CA VAL A 184 4.59 11.79 -5.43
C VAL A 184 3.88 11.21 -6.66
N PRO A 185 4.60 10.83 -7.72
CA PRO A 185 3.98 10.29 -8.94
C PRO A 185 3.07 9.08 -8.64
N PHE A 186 1.87 9.07 -9.20
CA PHE A 186 0.92 7.98 -9.05
C PHE A 186 0.54 7.39 -10.42
N PRO A 187 0.69 6.08 -10.65
CA PRO A 187 0.34 5.47 -11.93
C PRO A 187 -1.17 5.57 -12.24
N ASN A 188 -1.51 6.05 -13.43
CA ASN A 188 -2.90 6.14 -13.91
C ASN A 188 -2.98 5.85 -15.41
N GLN A 189 -2.59 4.64 -15.82
CA GLN A 189 -2.52 4.26 -17.22
C GLN A 189 -3.89 4.18 -17.91
N TYR A 190 -4.96 3.89 -17.15
CA TYR A 190 -6.29 3.65 -17.71
C TYR A 190 -7.31 4.77 -17.43
N GLN A 191 -6.86 5.87 -16.81
CA GLN A 191 -7.58 7.14 -16.69
C GLN A 191 -8.99 7.04 -16.07
N TYR A 192 -9.23 6.07 -15.17
CA TYR A 192 -10.47 5.97 -14.40
C TYR A 192 -10.23 5.21 -13.09
N ILE A 193 -9.61 5.86 -12.11
CA ILE A 193 -9.37 5.27 -10.78
C ILE A 193 -10.70 5.17 -10.01
N ALA A 194 -11.19 3.97 -9.78
CA ALA A 194 -12.43 3.72 -9.04
C ALA A 194 -12.20 3.41 -7.55
N ALA A 195 -11.05 2.80 -7.21
CA ALA A 195 -10.67 2.47 -5.83
C ALA A 195 -9.14 2.34 -5.70
N VAL A 196 -8.59 2.70 -4.53
CA VAL A 196 -7.20 2.50 -4.14
C VAL A 196 -7.16 2.11 -2.65
N ASP A 197 -6.93 0.84 -2.36
CA ASP A 197 -6.88 0.33 -0.99
C ASP A 197 -5.46 -0.09 -0.60
N TYR A 198 -4.99 0.35 0.56
CA TYR A 198 -3.72 -0.12 1.13
C TYR A 198 -3.91 -1.42 1.92
N ASN A 199 -2.92 -2.30 1.85
CA ASN A 199 -2.85 -3.49 2.68
C ASN A 199 -1.59 -3.47 3.57
N PRO A 200 -1.71 -3.31 4.90
CA PRO A 200 -0.56 -3.29 5.80
C PRO A 200 0.17 -4.63 5.92
N ARG A 201 -0.42 -5.74 5.45
CA ARG A 201 0.19 -7.08 5.54
C ARG A 201 1.28 -7.29 4.49
N ASP A 202 1.09 -6.78 3.28
CA ASP A 202 2.03 -6.96 2.16
C ASP A 202 2.56 -5.64 1.58
N ASN A 203 2.14 -4.51 2.16
CA ASN A 203 2.57 -3.17 1.82
C ASN A 203 2.32 -2.81 0.34
N GLN A 204 1.19 -3.27 -0.20
CA GLN A 204 0.77 -2.99 -1.57
C GLN A 204 -0.50 -2.15 -1.61
N LEU A 205 -0.68 -1.44 -2.73
CA LEU A 205 -1.97 -0.84 -3.08
C LEU A 205 -2.73 -1.78 -4.01
N TYR A 206 -4.00 -2.00 -3.70
CA TYR A 206 -4.98 -2.72 -4.51
C TYR A 206 -5.81 -1.69 -5.26
N VAL A 207 -5.66 -1.63 -6.58
CA VAL A 207 -6.18 -0.55 -7.40
C VAL A 207 -7.18 -1.08 -8.41
N TRP A 208 -8.34 -0.44 -8.48
CA TRP A 208 -9.28 -0.62 -9.59
C TRP A 208 -9.20 0.59 -10.49
N ASN A 209 -8.67 0.41 -11.71
CA ASN A 209 -8.57 1.47 -12.72
C ASN A 209 -9.20 1.01 -14.04
N ASN A 210 -10.34 1.59 -14.43
CA ASN A 210 -11.04 1.32 -15.70
C ASN A 210 -11.17 -0.17 -16.08
N ASN A 211 -11.86 -0.97 -15.25
CA ASN A 211 -12.00 -2.43 -15.40
C ASN A 211 -10.73 -3.26 -15.17
N PHE A 212 -9.56 -2.65 -15.02
CA PHE A 212 -8.33 -3.35 -14.64
C PHE A 212 -8.21 -3.41 -13.12
N ILE A 213 -7.93 -4.61 -12.61
CA ILE A 213 -7.60 -4.85 -11.22
C ILE A 213 -6.07 -5.00 -11.12
N LEU A 214 -5.44 -4.09 -10.39
CA LEU A 214 -3.99 -3.89 -10.38
C LEU A 214 -3.45 -3.95 -8.95
N ARG A 215 -2.14 -4.21 -8.84
CA ARG A 215 -1.39 -4.07 -7.59
C ARG A 215 -0.21 -3.13 -7.82
N TYR A 216 -0.04 -2.13 -6.97
CA TYR A 216 1.13 -1.26 -6.98
C TYR A 216 2.01 -1.57 -5.77
N SER A 217 3.30 -1.78 -6.03
CA SER A 217 4.31 -1.91 -4.97
C SER A 217 4.68 -0.51 -4.46
N LEU A 218 4.98 -0.42 -3.18
CA LEU A 218 5.35 0.83 -2.53
C LEU A 218 6.83 0.80 -2.13
N GLU A 219 7.47 1.96 -2.24
CA GLU A 219 8.81 2.20 -1.72
C GLU A 219 8.72 3.27 -0.64
N PHE A 220 9.23 2.95 0.55
CA PHE A 220 9.18 3.84 1.71
C PHE A 220 10.54 4.48 1.95
N GLY A 221 10.52 5.79 2.20
CA GLY A 221 11.67 6.50 2.73
C GLY A 221 11.94 6.15 4.20
N PRO A 222 13.07 6.62 4.76
CA PRO A 222 13.31 6.49 6.19
C PRO A 222 12.18 7.13 7.01
N PRO A 223 11.82 6.57 8.18
CA PRO A 223 10.81 7.16 9.06
C PRO A 223 11.13 8.62 9.38
N ASP A 224 10.11 9.46 9.47
CA ASP A 224 10.26 10.86 9.89
C ASP A 224 11.03 10.90 11.23
N PRO A 225 12.10 11.72 11.37
CA PRO A 225 12.82 11.89 12.63
C PRO A 225 11.94 12.15 13.85
N ALA A 226 10.74 12.71 13.67
CA ALA A 226 9.75 12.89 14.74
C ALA A 226 9.09 11.59 15.24
N GLN A 227 9.28 10.45 14.55
CA GLN A 227 8.76 9.12 14.89
C GLN A 227 9.74 8.25 15.70
N VAL A 228 10.98 8.72 15.93
CA VAL A 228 11.95 7.97 16.76
C VAL A 228 11.61 8.17 18.24
N PRO A 229 11.27 7.11 19.01
CA PRO A 229 11.16 7.24 20.46
C PRO A 229 12.52 7.66 21.00
N THR A 230 12.58 8.76 21.76
CA THR A 230 13.78 9.19 22.48
C THR A 230 14.10 8.16 23.55
N THR A 231 14.76 7.07 23.19
CA THR A 231 15.40 6.16 24.13
C THR A 231 16.67 5.61 23.52
N ALA A 232 17.78 6.01 24.16
CA ALA A 232 19.11 5.43 24.17
C ALA A 232 20.19 5.97 23.19
N VAL A 233 21.06 6.75 23.83
CA VAL A 233 22.54 6.61 23.88
C VAL A 233 23.35 7.16 22.71
N THR A 234 23.98 8.30 23.02
CA THR A 234 25.19 8.84 22.43
C THR A 234 26.24 7.75 22.18
N ILE A 235 26.55 7.50 20.91
CA ILE A 235 27.87 7.01 20.50
C ILE A 235 28.43 8.04 19.53
N THR A 236 29.51 8.65 19.96
CA THR A 236 30.25 9.72 19.31
C THR A 236 31.11 9.18 18.16
N SER A 237 31.18 9.94 17.05
CA SER A 237 32.27 9.99 16.04
C SER A 237 32.41 8.74 15.14
N SER A 238 32.57 8.83 13.82
CA SER A 238 33.42 9.77 13.07
C SER A 238 32.89 10.06 11.66
N ALA A 239 33.19 11.28 11.20
CA ALA A 239 32.87 11.80 9.88
C ALA A 239 33.63 11.11 8.74
N GLU A 240 32.95 10.85 7.62
CA GLU A 240 33.54 10.92 6.27
C GLU A 240 32.55 11.56 5.30
N LEU A 241 32.98 12.67 4.69
CA LEU A 241 32.38 13.35 3.54
C LEU A 241 32.38 12.42 2.32
N TYR A 242 31.26 12.19 1.63
CA TYR A 242 31.29 12.02 0.16
C TYR A 242 30.00 12.48 -0.55
N LYS A 243 30.17 13.60 -1.26
CA LYS A 243 29.64 14.06 -2.56
C LYS A 243 28.39 13.41 -3.17
N THR A 244 27.46 14.31 -3.50
CA THR A 244 26.42 14.22 -4.53
C THR A 244 26.91 13.64 -5.85
N THR A 245 26.20 12.64 -6.38
CA THR A 245 26.15 12.36 -7.82
C THR A 245 24.74 11.96 -8.20
N ALA A 246 24.14 12.70 -9.13
CA ALA A 246 22.88 12.34 -9.77
C ALA A 246 23.10 11.16 -10.74
N SER A 247 22.15 10.23 -10.84
CA SER A 247 21.94 9.52 -12.11
C SER A 247 20.55 8.87 -12.23
N THR A 248 19.90 9.29 -13.30
CA THR A 248 18.94 8.68 -14.23
C THR A 248 18.44 7.24 -14.04
N THR A 249 17.14 7.11 -14.30
CA THR A 249 16.25 5.96 -14.53
C THR A 249 16.78 4.78 -15.36
N SER A 250 16.35 3.56 -15.01
CA SER A 250 15.92 2.52 -15.98
C SER A 250 15.13 1.38 -15.32
N THR A 251 13.89 1.17 -15.79
CA THR A 251 13.07 -0.04 -15.65
C THR A 251 13.59 -1.19 -16.51
N THR A 252 13.64 -2.43 -15.99
CA THR A 252 13.09 -3.69 -16.57
C THR A 252 13.67 -4.93 -15.88
N SER A 253 12.81 -5.94 -15.72
CA SER A 253 13.09 -7.29 -15.23
C SER A 253 14.05 -8.04 -16.15
N GLN A 254 15.24 -8.44 -15.68
CA GLN A 254 15.97 -9.64 -16.10
C GLN A 254 17.04 -10.01 -15.05
N LYS A 255 17.30 -11.32 -14.92
CA LYS A 255 18.40 -11.93 -14.15
C LYS A 255 19.73 -11.29 -14.59
N GLY A 256 20.35 -10.47 -13.74
CA GLY A 256 21.53 -9.67 -14.05
C GLY A 256 22.58 -9.73 -12.94
N PRO A 257 23.87 -9.53 -13.28
CA PRO A 257 25.01 -9.92 -12.44
C PRO A 257 25.16 -9.04 -11.18
N ILE A 258 25.80 -9.65 -10.17
CA ILE A 258 26.13 -9.06 -8.86
C ILE A 258 26.62 -7.62 -9.00
N ARG A 259 25.99 -6.69 -8.28
CA ARG A 259 26.40 -5.28 -8.23
C ARG A 259 27.72 -5.18 -7.46
N SER A 260 28.71 -4.54 -8.08
CA SER A 260 30.02 -4.27 -7.47
C SER A 260 29.86 -3.40 -6.20
N GLY A 261 30.17 -3.98 -5.04
CA GLY A 261 30.17 -3.29 -3.74
C GLY A 261 29.62 -4.10 -2.55
N GLU A 262 28.85 -5.17 -2.81
CA GLU A 262 28.32 -6.05 -1.76
C GLU A 262 29.37 -7.11 -1.39
N ASN A 263 29.81 -7.14 -0.12
CA ASN A 263 30.74 -8.17 0.35
C ASN A 263 29.97 -9.33 1.01
N ALA A 264 30.47 -10.56 0.88
CA ALA A 264 29.82 -11.74 1.47
C ALA A 264 29.58 -11.60 2.99
N ALA A 265 30.42 -10.80 3.67
CA ALA A 265 30.31 -10.53 5.09
C ALA A 265 29.08 -9.67 5.47
N SER A 266 28.66 -8.72 4.63
CA SER A 266 27.46 -7.89 4.89
C SER A 266 26.19 -8.71 4.72
N LEU A 267 26.11 -9.51 3.65
CA LEU A 267 25.00 -10.44 3.38
C LEU A 267 24.89 -11.53 4.45
N ALA A 268 26.01 -12.09 4.89
CA ALA A 268 26.02 -13.07 5.98
C ALA A 268 25.54 -12.47 7.31
N ASN A 269 25.89 -11.22 7.61
CA ASN A 269 25.39 -10.51 8.79
C ASN A 269 23.90 -10.21 8.71
N GLU A 270 23.38 -9.93 7.51
CA GLU A 270 21.96 -9.71 7.26
C GLU A 270 21.16 -11.01 7.40
N LEU A 271 21.65 -12.11 6.82
CA LEU A 271 21.08 -13.45 7.00
C LEU A 271 21.10 -13.90 8.48
N ALA A 272 22.18 -13.59 9.20
CA ALA A 272 22.29 -13.87 10.63
C ALA A 272 21.30 -13.05 11.48
N LYS A 273 20.84 -11.88 11.01
CA LYS A 273 19.78 -11.11 11.68
C LYS A 273 18.40 -11.72 11.41
N HIS A 274 18.15 -12.15 10.18
CA HIS A 274 16.88 -12.83 9.80
C HIS A 274 16.65 -14.16 10.55
N THR A 275 17.70 -14.78 11.09
CA THR A 275 17.63 -16.09 11.77
C THR A 275 17.68 -16.01 13.30
N LYS A 276 17.85 -14.82 13.89
CA LYS A 276 18.02 -14.62 15.34
C LYS A 276 16.72 -14.39 16.13
N GLY A 277 15.55 -14.45 15.47
CA GLY A 277 14.24 -14.20 16.07
C GLY A 277 13.18 -15.24 15.69
N PRO A 278 11.92 -15.06 16.13
CA PRO A 278 10.78 -15.87 15.70
C PRO A 278 10.65 -15.80 14.17
N VAL A 279 10.45 -16.94 13.51
CA VAL A 279 10.37 -17.02 12.04
C VAL A 279 8.96 -16.69 11.57
N PHE A 280 8.82 -15.72 10.68
CA PHE A 280 7.56 -15.28 10.08
C PHE A 280 7.49 -15.66 8.59
N ALA A 281 6.28 -15.66 8.02
CA ALA A 281 6.09 -15.97 6.61
C ALA A 281 6.71 -14.86 5.73
N GLY A 282 7.63 -15.23 4.84
CA GLY A 282 8.44 -14.30 4.05
C GLY A 282 9.90 -14.21 4.52
N ASP A 283 10.20 -14.59 5.76
CA ASP A 283 11.58 -14.75 6.23
C ASP A 283 12.28 -15.89 5.51
N VAL A 284 11.55 -16.97 5.20
CA VAL A 284 12.08 -18.09 4.40
C VAL A 284 12.40 -17.63 2.99
N SER A 285 11.49 -16.91 2.32
CA SER A 285 11.73 -16.41 0.95
C SER A 285 12.84 -15.35 0.90
N SER A 286 12.90 -14.46 1.89
CA SER A 286 13.95 -13.44 2.00
C SER A 286 15.30 -14.05 2.34
N SER A 287 15.34 -15.03 3.26
CA SER A 287 16.56 -15.77 3.59
C SER A 287 17.04 -16.63 2.43
N VAL A 288 16.13 -17.27 1.66
CA VAL A 288 16.48 -18.02 0.46
C VAL A 288 17.09 -17.10 -0.60
N ARG A 289 16.50 -15.92 -0.82
CA ARG A 289 17.05 -14.93 -1.76
C ARG A 289 18.43 -14.42 -1.31
N LEU A 290 18.61 -14.12 -0.03
CA LEU A 290 19.91 -13.69 0.53
C LEU A 290 20.95 -14.81 0.47
N MET A 291 20.54 -16.07 0.67
CA MET A 291 21.42 -17.24 0.51
C MET A 291 21.82 -17.46 -0.95
N GLU A 292 20.90 -17.33 -1.91
CA GLU A 292 21.20 -17.40 -3.34
C GLU A 292 22.22 -16.33 -3.75
N GLN A 293 22.03 -15.09 -3.30
CA GLN A 293 22.98 -13.99 -3.55
C GLN A 293 24.34 -14.22 -2.90
N LEU A 294 24.37 -14.79 -1.68
CA LEU A 294 25.61 -15.11 -0.99
C LEU A 294 26.39 -16.24 -1.70
N VAL A 295 25.68 -17.27 -2.19
CA VAL A 295 26.29 -18.36 -2.97
C VAL A 295 26.88 -17.82 -4.27
N ASP A 296 26.14 -16.97 -4.99
CA ASP A 296 26.63 -16.38 -6.23
C ASP A 296 27.91 -15.53 -6.00
N ILE A 297 27.98 -14.79 -4.91
CA ILE A 297 29.17 -13.98 -4.54
C ILE A 297 30.35 -14.86 -4.14
N LEU A 298 30.11 -15.90 -3.34
CA LEU A 298 31.15 -16.82 -2.92
C LEU A 298 31.70 -17.62 -4.10
N ASP A 299 30.86 -18.05 -5.04
CA ASP A 299 31.28 -18.76 -6.26
C ASP A 299 32.12 -17.85 -7.17
N ALA A 300 31.75 -16.58 -7.29
CA ALA A 300 32.55 -15.59 -8.02
C ALA A 300 33.94 -15.39 -7.38
N GLN A 301 34.00 -15.23 -6.06
CA GLN A 301 35.27 -15.12 -5.32
C GLN A 301 36.11 -16.40 -5.39
N LEU A 302 35.47 -17.57 -5.38
CA LEU A 302 36.17 -18.86 -5.49
C LEU A 302 36.77 -19.06 -6.88
N GLN A 303 36.12 -18.55 -7.94
CA GLN A 303 36.66 -18.57 -9.31
C GLN A 303 37.91 -17.70 -9.46
N GLU A 304 37.97 -16.55 -8.78
CA GLU A 304 39.17 -15.69 -8.74
C GLU A 304 40.36 -16.35 -8.02
N LEU A 305 40.09 -17.29 -7.10
CA LEU A 305 41.11 -18.03 -6.35
C LEU A 305 41.55 -19.35 -6.99
N ARG A 306 40.95 -19.77 -8.12
CA ARG A 306 41.41 -20.98 -8.82
C ARG A 306 42.76 -20.68 -9.51
N PRO A 307 43.81 -21.46 -9.25
CA PRO A 307 45.07 -21.29 -9.96
C PRO A 307 44.84 -21.50 -11.46
N SER A 308 45.27 -20.53 -12.26
CA SER A 308 45.19 -20.61 -13.73
C SER A 308 46.03 -21.79 -14.21
N GLU A 309 45.46 -22.70 -14.99
CA GLU A 309 46.18 -23.81 -15.66
C GLU A 309 47.15 -23.32 -16.78
N LYS A 310 47.65 -22.08 -16.69
CA LYS A 310 48.59 -21.46 -17.63
C LYS A 310 50.00 -21.22 -17.07
N ASP A 311 50.44 -22.02 -16.12
CA ASP A 311 51.87 -22.14 -15.78
C ASP A 311 52.40 -23.57 -15.88
N SER A 312 51.95 -24.32 -16.90
CA SER A 312 52.69 -25.47 -17.44
C SER A 312 53.23 -25.17 -18.84
N ALA A 313 54.02 -24.09 -18.96
CA ALA A 313 54.98 -23.96 -20.04
C ALA A 313 56.22 -24.79 -19.68
N GLY A 314 56.35 -25.95 -20.33
CA GLY A 314 57.49 -26.84 -20.17
C GLY A 314 58.82 -26.11 -20.34
N ARG A 315 59.68 -26.23 -19.33
CA ARG A 315 61.12 -26.12 -19.50
C ARG A 315 61.57 -27.28 -20.40
N SER A 316 61.56 -27.07 -21.71
CA SER A 316 62.39 -27.86 -22.62
C SER A 316 63.77 -27.21 -22.66
N TYR A 317 64.68 -27.74 -21.84
CA TYR A 317 66.10 -27.65 -22.12
C TYR A 317 66.37 -28.55 -23.32
N ASN A 318 66.96 -28.02 -24.39
CA ASN A 318 68.07 -28.70 -25.05
C ASN A 318 68.88 -27.76 -25.95
N LYS A 319 70.19 -28.01 -25.87
CA LYS A 319 71.29 -27.61 -26.74
C LYS A 319 71.06 -28.05 -28.20
#